data_AF-A0AA36GEW7-F1
#
_entry.id   AF-A0AA36GEW7-F1
#
_cell.length_a   1.000
_cell.length_b   1.000
_cell.length_c   1.000
_cell.angle_alpha   90.00
_cell.angle_beta   90.00
_cell.angle_gamma   90.00
#
_symmetry.space_group_name_H-M   'P 1'
#
loop_
_entity.id
_entity.type
_entity.pdbx_description
1 polymer ?
#
loop_
_entity_poly.entity_id
_entity_poly.type
_entity_poly.pdbx_seq_one_letter_code
_entity_poly.pdbx_strand_id
1 'polypeptide(L)'
;MSERVPLPSEEIHTPNPHPARGIYGFVLYIVGWLGLVSYLVWAIVPTPILESFGITYVPAKAWAIAVPLFVFLLTIIYPFTLLAFNIVRFRGIFEDVGYIEKDFGDHTLPIDPIEKKIN
;
A
#
# COMPACT_ATOMS: atom_id res chain seq x y z
N MET A 1 11.82 37.25 0.00
CA MET A 1 11.93 35.77 0.02
C MET A 1 11.59 35.31 -1.39
N SER A 2 12.59 34.89 -2.17
CA SER A 2 12.45 34.56 -3.60
C SER A 2 11.92 33.14 -3.75
N GLU A 3 10.73 32.98 -4.32
CA GLU A 3 10.14 31.68 -4.64
C GLU A 3 10.90 31.10 -5.84
N ARG A 4 11.65 30.01 -5.60
CA ARG A 4 12.47 29.38 -6.65
C ARG A 4 11.55 28.55 -7.55
N VAL A 5 11.57 28.82 -8.85
CA VAL A 5 10.91 28.00 -9.86
C VAL A 5 11.64 26.66 -9.93
N PRO A 6 10.97 25.51 -9.66
CA PRO A 6 11.61 24.20 -9.66
C PRO A 6 12.03 23.81 -11.08
N LEU A 7 13.18 23.12 -11.17
CA LEU A 7 13.75 22.70 -12.47
C LEU A 7 12.94 21.52 -13.05
N PRO A 8 12.93 21.31 -14.38
CA PRO A 8 12.17 20.22 -15.02
C PRO A 8 12.53 18.80 -14.52
N SER A 9 13.73 18.63 -13.95
CA SER A 9 14.21 17.39 -13.35
C SER A 9 13.82 17.23 -11.87
N GLU A 10 13.24 18.26 -11.26
CA GLU A 10 12.85 18.25 -9.86
C GLU A 10 11.43 17.70 -9.76
N GLU A 11 11.32 16.37 -9.87
CA GLU A 11 10.05 15.67 -9.71
C GLU A 11 9.55 15.90 -8.27
N ILE A 12 8.48 16.67 -8.13
CA ILE A 12 7.92 17.03 -6.83
C ILE A 12 7.34 15.75 -6.19
N HIS A 13 8.11 15.08 -5.33
CA HIS A 13 7.69 13.95 -4.50
C HIS A 13 6.78 14.40 -3.33
N THR A 14 5.87 15.35 -3.57
CA THR A 14 4.85 15.70 -2.57
C THR A 14 3.73 14.67 -2.63
N PRO A 15 3.14 14.24 -1.51
CA PRO A 15 1.98 13.35 -1.51
C PRO A 15 0.71 14.03 -2.06
N ASN A 16 0.76 15.33 -2.41
CA ASN A 16 -0.37 16.06 -2.96
C ASN A 16 -0.93 15.40 -4.24
N PRO A 17 -2.26 15.43 -4.39
CA PRO A 17 -2.92 14.91 -5.59
C PRO A 17 -2.44 15.71 -6.81
N HIS A 18 -1.70 15.04 -7.68
CA HIS A 18 -1.17 15.62 -8.91
C HIS A 18 -1.92 15.01 -10.11
N PRO A 19 -2.43 15.82 -11.06
CA PRO A 19 -3.22 15.31 -12.20
C PRO A 19 -2.52 14.21 -12.99
N ALA A 20 -1.20 14.31 -13.16
CA ALA A 20 -0.41 13.29 -13.86
C ALA A 20 -0.46 11.90 -13.19
N ARG A 21 -0.69 11.82 -11.87
CA ARG A 21 -0.79 10.54 -11.13
C ARG A 21 -2.13 9.83 -11.38
N GLY A 22 -3.18 10.57 -11.73
CA GLY A 22 -4.50 10.02 -12.03
C GLY A 22 -4.56 9.24 -13.36
N ILE A 23 -3.59 9.48 -14.26
CA ILE A 23 -3.54 8.86 -15.59
C ILE A 23 -3.40 7.34 -15.48
N TYR A 24 -2.57 6.84 -14.56
CA TYR A 24 -2.39 5.39 -14.37
C TYR A 24 -3.69 4.69 -13.96
N GLY A 25 -4.44 5.28 -13.02
CA GLY A 25 -5.74 4.75 -12.60
C GLY A 25 -6.78 4.79 -13.72
N PHE A 26 -6.78 5.85 -14.53
CA PHE A 26 -7.67 5.98 -15.68
C PHE A 26 -7.37 4.97 -16.79
N VAL A 27 -6.08 4.77 -17.13
CA VAL A 27 -5.66 3.74 -18.09
C VAL A 27 -6.01 2.35 -17.56
N LEU A 28 -5.73 2.09 -16.27
CA LEU A 28 -6.10 0.82 -15.63
C LEU A 28 -7.61 0.59 -15.65
N TYR A 29 -8.42 1.64 -15.45
CA TYR A 29 -9.87 1.54 -15.52
C TYR A 29 -10.34 1.11 -16.91
N ILE A 30 -9.87 1.78 -17.97
CA ILE A 30 -10.25 1.43 -19.35
C ILE A 30 -9.80 0.00 -19.70
N VAL A 31 -8.52 -0.31 -19.46
CA VAL A 31 -7.96 -1.64 -19.77
C VAL A 31 -8.65 -2.72 -18.94
N GLY A 32 -8.96 -2.44 -17.67
CA GLY A 32 -9.68 -3.33 -16.77
C GLY A 32 -11.08 -3.65 -17.27
N TRP A 33 -11.85 -2.63 -17.69
CA TRP A 33 -13.19 -2.84 -18.27
C TRP A 33 -13.14 -3.62 -19.57
N LEU A 34 -12.23 -3.25 -20.48
CA LEU A 34 -12.05 -3.98 -21.74
C LEU A 34 -11.69 -5.45 -21.48
N GLY A 35 -10.71 -5.69 -20.59
CA GLY A 35 -10.32 -7.04 -20.19
C GLY A 35 -11.46 -7.82 -19.54
N LEU A 36 -12.23 -7.20 -18.65
CA LEU A 36 -13.38 -7.83 -17.99
C LEU A 36 -14.46 -8.23 -18.99
N VAL A 37 -14.82 -7.35 -19.93
CA VAL A 37 -15.83 -7.64 -20.94
C VAL A 37 -15.36 -8.76 -21.86
N SER A 38 -14.13 -8.69 -22.36
CA SER A 38 -13.55 -9.77 -23.17
C SER A 38 -13.51 -11.10 -22.42
N TYR A 39 -13.17 -11.07 -21.13
CA TYR A 39 -13.17 -12.24 -20.26
C TYR A 39 -14.58 -12.83 -20.08
N LEU A 40 -15.60 -11.99 -19.83
CA LEU A 40 -16.98 -12.45 -19.68
C LEU A 40 -17.52 -13.04 -20.97
N VAL A 41 -17.26 -12.42 -22.13
CA VAL A 41 -17.62 -12.96 -23.44
C VAL A 41 -16.98 -14.33 -23.62
N TRP A 42 -15.67 -14.44 -23.38
CA TRP A 42 -14.98 -15.73 -23.44
C TRP A 42 -15.54 -16.74 -22.42
N ALA A 43 -15.90 -16.33 -21.21
CA ALA A 43 -16.40 -17.20 -20.15
C ALA A 43 -17.84 -17.68 -20.38
N ILE A 44 -18.70 -16.89 -21.00
CA ILE A 44 -20.11 -17.24 -21.22
C ILE A 44 -20.30 -17.99 -22.53
N VAL A 45 -19.59 -17.60 -23.60
CA VAL A 45 -19.86 -18.17 -24.93
C VAL A 45 -19.31 -19.61 -25.05
N PRO A 46 -20.14 -20.60 -25.44
CA PRO A 46 -19.72 -21.99 -25.63
C PRO A 46 -18.58 -22.16 -26.65
N THR A 47 -17.69 -23.13 -26.43
CA THR A 47 -16.56 -23.45 -27.32
C THR A 47 -16.95 -23.66 -28.79
N PRO A 48 -18.04 -24.38 -29.13
CA PRO A 48 -18.43 -24.57 -30.54
C PRO A 48 -18.71 -23.25 -31.28
N ILE A 49 -19.22 -22.24 -30.56
CA ILE A 49 -19.48 -20.92 -31.14
C ILE A 49 -18.15 -20.18 -31.33
N LEU A 50 -17.23 -20.25 -30.37
CA LEU A 50 -15.88 -19.69 -30.52
C LEU A 50 -15.11 -20.30 -31.70
N GLU A 51 -15.21 -21.61 -31.88
CA GLU A 51 -14.59 -22.33 -33.00
C GLU A 51 -15.17 -21.85 -34.34
N SER A 52 -16.47 -21.57 -34.41
CA SER A 52 -17.10 -21.00 -35.62
C SER A 52 -16.61 -19.58 -35.95
N PHE A 53 -16.18 -18.82 -34.95
CA PHE A 53 -15.55 -17.51 -35.12
C PHE A 53 -14.04 -17.60 -35.41
N GLY A 54 -13.47 -18.80 -35.52
CA GLY A 54 -12.04 -19.02 -35.77
C GLY A 54 -11.15 -18.93 -34.52
N ILE A 55 -11.74 -18.92 -33.32
CA ILE A 55 -11.02 -18.88 -32.05
C ILE A 55 -10.89 -20.32 -31.51
N THR A 56 -9.90 -21.05 -32.01
CA THR A 56 -9.72 -22.48 -31.71
C THR A 56 -8.76 -22.75 -30.55
N TYR A 57 -7.92 -21.78 -30.17
CA TYR A 57 -6.82 -21.95 -29.19
C TYR A 57 -7.07 -21.21 -27.87
N VAL A 58 -8.28 -21.35 -27.32
CA VAL A 58 -8.60 -20.79 -26.00
C VAL A 58 -8.38 -21.83 -24.88
N PRO A 59 -7.98 -21.39 -23.67
CA PRO A 59 -7.77 -22.32 -22.56
C PRO A 59 -9.08 -23.03 -22.16
N ALA A 60 -8.94 -24.16 -21.48
CA ALA A 60 -10.09 -24.95 -21.02
C ALA A 60 -11.07 -24.10 -20.21
N LYS A 61 -12.38 -24.33 -20.40
CA LYS A 61 -13.43 -23.52 -19.78
C LYS A 61 -13.39 -23.50 -18.24
N ALA A 62 -12.80 -24.53 -17.62
CA ALA A 62 -12.58 -24.57 -16.17
C ALA A 62 -11.77 -23.37 -15.64
N TRP A 63 -10.90 -22.78 -16.48
CA TRP A 63 -10.16 -21.56 -16.13
C TRP A 63 -11.08 -20.35 -15.91
N ALA A 64 -12.29 -20.33 -16.47
CA ALA A 64 -13.28 -19.30 -16.20
C ALA A 64 -13.74 -19.29 -14.72
N ILE A 65 -13.56 -20.39 -13.99
CA ILE A 65 -13.88 -20.47 -12.56
C ILE A 65 -12.60 -20.37 -11.73
N ALA A 66 -11.50 -20.98 -12.21
CA ALA A 66 -10.23 -20.95 -11.50
C ALA A 66 -9.69 -19.51 -11.33
N VAL A 67 -9.76 -18.67 -12.39
CA VAL A 67 -9.27 -17.28 -12.34
C VAL A 67 -9.94 -16.45 -11.22
N PRO A 68 -11.28 -16.35 -11.13
CA PRO A 68 -11.91 -15.57 -10.07
C PRO A 68 -11.64 -16.17 -8.69
N LEU A 69 -11.53 -17.50 -8.58
CA LEU A 69 -11.15 -18.16 -7.34
C LEU A 69 -9.72 -17.76 -6.89
N PHE A 70 -8.75 -17.73 -7.81
CA PHE A 70 -7.40 -17.27 -7.50
C PHE A 70 -7.36 -15.81 -7.09
N VAL A 71 -8.09 -14.92 -7.79
CA VAL A 71 -8.17 -13.50 -7.42
C VAL A 71 -8.74 -13.35 -6.01
N PHE A 72 -9.80 -14.09 -5.67
CA PHE A 72 -10.39 -14.08 -4.34
C PHE A 72 -9.41 -14.56 -3.27
N LEU A 73 -8.75 -15.71 -3.50
CA LEU A 73 -7.74 -16.25 -2.59
C LEU A 73 -6.57 -15.29 -2.37
N LEU A 74 -6.04 -14.69 -3.45
CA LEU A 74 -4.95 -13.73 -3.37
C LEU A 74 -5.37 -12.47 -2.59
N THR A 75 -6.58 -11.97 -2.80
CA THR A 75 -7.12 -10.80 -2.10
C THR A 75 -7.23 -11.05 -0.59
N ILE A 76 -7.52 -12.29 -0.18
CA ILE A 76 -7.53 -12.69 1.24
C ILE A 76 -6.09 -12.87 1.74
N ILE A 77 -5.28 -13.70 1.09
CA ILE A 77 -3.95 -14.10 1.59
C ILE A 77 -2.98 -12.92 1.68
N TYR A 78 -3.04 -11.99 0.72
CA TYR A 78 -2.13 -10.85 0.63
C TYR A 78 -2.11 -9.97 1.89
N PRO A 79 -3.24 -9.40 2.38
CA PRO A 79 -3.25 -8.58 3.59
C PRO A 79 -2.86 -9.37 4.83
N PHE A 80 -3.25 -10.64 4.96
CA PHE A 80 -2.84 -11.46 6.11
C PHE A 80 -1.33 -11.72 6.13
N THR A 81 -0.73 -11.96 4.96
CA THR A 81 0.72 -12.17 4.83
C THR A 81 1.48 -10.88 5.15
N LEU A 82 1.01 -9.73 4.66
CA LEU A 82 1.58 -8.43 5.02
C LEU A 82 1.47 -8.14 6.51
N LEU A 83 0.31 -8.41 7.11
CA LEU A 83 0.11 -8.24 8.55
C LEU A 83 1.04 -9.14 9.36
N ALA A 84 1.14 -10.43 9.01
CA ALA A 84 2.04 -11.37 9.67
C ALA A 84 3.50 -10.91 9.57
N PHE A 85 3.93 -10.47 8.38
CA PHE A 85 5.27 -9.94 8.15
C PHE A 85 5.54 -8.67 8.97
N ASN A 86 4.58 -7.75 9.02
CA ASN A 86 4.66 -6.54 9.84
C ASN A 86 4.80 -6.90 11.32
N ILE A 87 3.96 -7.80 11.84
CA ILE A 87 4.04 -8.25 13.24
C ILE A 87 5.43 -8.81 13.55
N VAL A 88 6.01 -9.65 12.69
CA VAL A 88 7.36 -10.20 12.90
C VAL A 88 8.41 -9.09 12.92
N ARG A 89 8.32 -8.09 12.03
CA ARG A 89 9.29 -6.97 12.00
C ARG A 89 9.15 -6.00 13.18
N PHE A 90 7.93 -5.76 13.67
CA PHE A 90 7.70 -4.83 14.78
C PHE A 90 8.01 -5.40 16.17
N ARG A 91 8.35 -6.69 16.28
CA ARG A 91 8.67 -7.34 17.57
C ARG A 91 9.80 -6.67 18.36
N GLY A 92 10.80 -6.11 17.69
CA GLY A 92 11.96 -5.49 18.36
C GLY A 92 11.84 -3.97 18.59
N ILE A 93 10.77 -3.31 18.14
CA ILE A 93 10.71 -1.83 18.14
C ILE A 93 10.51 -1.24 19.54
N PHE A 94 10.01 -2.04 20.48
CA PHE A 94 9.78 -1.64 21.87
C PHE A 94 10.81 -2.24 22.84
N GLU A 95 11.86 -2.89 22.34
CA GLU A 95 12.94 -3.38 23.20
C GLU A 95 13.92 -2.25 23.59
N ASP A 96 13.94 -1.15 22.84
CA ASP A 96 14.85 -0.01 23.01
C ASP A 96 14.13 1.30 23.42
N VAL A 97 12.93 1.19 24.01
CA VAL A 97 12.31 2.35 24.68
C VAL A 97 12.95 2.51 26.05
N GLY A 98 14.00 3.34 26.09
CA GLY A 98 14.59 3.78 27.35
C GLY A 98 13.52 4.33 28.28
N TYR A 99 13.45 3.82 29.50
CA TYR A 99 12.56 4.35 30.53
C TYR A 99 13.01 5.79 30.83
N ILE A 100 12.27 6.77 30.30
CA ILE A 100 12.47 8.20 30.53
C ILE A 100 11.95 8.55 31.93
N GLU A 101 12.54 7.94 32.97
CA GLU A 101 12.19 8.21 34.37
C GLU A 101 13.04 9.36 34.93
N LYS A 102 14.22 9.63 34.36
CA LYS A 102 15.16 10.66 34.83
C LYS A 102 15.16 11.97 34.04
N ASP A 103 14.48 12.01 32.89
CA ASP A 103 14.51 13.14 31.94
C ASP A 103 13.42 14.20 32.24
N PHE A 104 12.46 13.89 33.14
CA PHE A 104 11.39 14.81 33.54
C PHE A 104 11.62 15.53 34.88
N GLY A 105 12.86 15.51 35.39
CA GLY A 105 13.29 16.42 36.46
C GLY A 105 13.68 15.70 37.73
N ASP A 106 14.99 15.60 37.95
CA ASP A 106 15.51 15.65 39.31
C ASP A 106 15.31 17.09 39.81
N HIS A 107 14.20 17.33 40.50
CA HIS A 107 13.94 18.61 41.15
C HIS A 107 14.75 18.78 42.45
N THR A 108 15.80 17.97 42.68
CA THR A 108 16.85 18.37 43.62
C THR A 108 17.73 19.44 42.97
N LEU A 109 17.12 20.62 42.77
CA LEU A 109 17.90 21.84 42.67
C LEU A 109 18.88 21.84 43.86
N PRO A 110 20.18 22.06 43.64
CA PRO A 110 21.09 22.29 44.76
C PRO A 110 20.50 23.46 45.54
N ILE A 111 20.02 23.20 46.75
CA ILE A 111 19.59 24.27 47.65
C ILE A 111 20.86 25.08 47.90
N ASP A 112 20.87 26.32 47.38
CA ASP A 112 21.98 27.23 47.58
C ASP A 112 22.26 27.33 49.10
N PRO A 113 23.53 27.31 49.53
CA PRO A 113 23.92 27.32 50.95
C PRO A 113 23.36 28.51 51.75
N ILE A 114 22.80 29.50 51.05
CA ILE A 114 22.26 30.75 51.59
C ILE A 114 20.98 30.49 52.40
N GLU A 115 20.13 29.54 52.02
CA GLU A 115 18.84 29.32 52.70
C GLU A 115 19.01 28.67 54.09
N LYS A 116 20.08 27.91 54.30
CA LYS A 116 20.37 27.26 55.59
C LYS A 116 20.91 28.22 56.67
N LYS A 117 21.18 29.49 56.34
CA LYS A 117 21.75 30.48 57.27
C LYS A 117 20.72 31.38 57.97
N ILE A 118 19.43 31.19 57.68
CA ILE A 118 18.35 32.12 58.10
C ILE A 118 17.41 31.50 59.16
N ASN A 119 17.66 30.27 59.62
CA ASN A 119 16.95 29.67 60.77
C ASN A 119 17.93 29.24 61.86
#